data_AF-A0A2Z6QWM8-F1
#
_entry.id   AF-A0A2Z6QWM8-F1
#
_cell.length_a   1.000
_cell.length_b   1.000
_cell.length_c   1.000
_cell.angle_alpha   90.00
_cell.angle_beta   90.00
_cell.angle_gamma   90.00
#
_symmetry.space_group_name_H-M   'P 1'
#
loop_
_entity.id
_entity.type
_entity.pdbx_description
1 polymer ?
#
loop_
_entity_poly.entity_id
_entity_poly.type
_entity_poly.pdbx_seq_one_letter_code
_entity_poly.pdbx_strand_id
1 'polypeptide(L)' 'MTSSIITDIILDLPLDDIEKASLLSFFTDRDASKVEAVLSKITKDEIKTEYLRKYVESNGKPLASNWS' A
#
# COMPACT_ATOMS: atom_id res chain seq x y z
N MET A 1 11.01 -15.73 -6.85
CA MET A 1 11.15 -14.73 -5.77
C MET A 1 10.24 -13.58 -6.12
N THR A 2 9.07 -13.48 -5.51
CA THR A 2 8.29 -12.25 -5.52
C THR A 2 8.91 -11.33 -4.46
N SER A 3 10.12 -10.82 -4.72
CA SER A 3 10.56 -9.60 -4.04
C SER A 3 9.79 -8.49 -4.74
N SER A 4 8.57 -8.25 -4.27
CA SER A 4 7.80 -7.14 -4.77
C SER A 4 8.47 -5.90 -4.17
N ILE A 5 9.08 -5.05 -4.98
CA ILE A 5 9.76 -3.82 -4.53
C ILE A 5 8.83 -3.00 -3.61
N ILE A 6 7.51 -3.10 -3.81
CA ILE A 6 6.49 -2.54 -2.91
C ILE A 6 6.59 -3.06 -1.47
N THR A 7 6.90 -4.34 -1.26
CA THR A 7 7.06 -4.97 0.05
C THR A 7 8.25 -4.37 0.78
N ASP A 8 9.39 -4.28 0.11
CA ASP A 8 10.60 -3.68 0.70
C ASP A 8 10.36 -2.21 1.06
N ILE A 9 9.69 -1.46 0.16
CA ILE A 9 9.28 -0.08 0.44
C ILE A 9 8.38 -0.03 1.69
N ILE A 10 7.33 -0.85 1.78
CA ILE A 10 6.40 -0.84 2.92
C ILE A 10 7.11 -1.15 4.24
N LEU A 11 8.06 -2.09 4.24
CA LEU A 11 8.81 -2.47 5.43
C LEU A 11 9.72 -1.34 5.93
N ASP A 12 10.27 -0.54 5.04
CA ASP A 12 11.15 0.60 5.35
C ASP A 12 10.39 1.88 5.77
N LEU A 13 9.08 1.96 5.51
CA LEU A 13 8.29 3.13 5.90
C LEU A 13 8.04 3.21 7.43
N PRO A 14 7.91 4.44 7.98
CA PRO A 14 7.59 4.69 9.39
C PRO A 14 6.10 4.44 9.65
N LEU A 15 5.69 3.19 9.50
CA LEU A 15 4.35 2.66 9.74
C LEU A 15 4.39 1.70 10.93
N ASP A 16 3.29 1.57 11.65
CA ASP A 16 3.16 0.52 12.64
C ASP A 16 2.98 -0.88 12.00
N ASP A 17 3.15 -1.94 12.79
CA ASP A 17 3.09 -3.31 12.31
C ASP A 17 1.71 -3.68 11.74
N ILE A 18 0.62 -3.08 12.24
CA ILE A 18 -0.75 -3.33 11.80
C ILE A 18 -0.95 -2.70 10.41
N GLU A 19 -0.49 -1.47 10.23
CA GLU A 19 -0.52 -0.77 8.94
C GLU A 19 0.31 -1.52 7.89
N LYS A 20 1.53 -1.96 8.24
CA LYS A 20 2.37 -2.76 7.33
C LYS A 20 1.68 -4.04 6.91
N ALA A 21 1.14 -4.81 7.86
CA ALA A 21 0.42 -6.04 7.56
C ALA A 21 -0.79 -5.80 6.64
N SER A 22 -1.54 -4.72 6.88
CA SER A 22 -2.70 -4.34 6.07
C SER A 22 -2.33 -3.99 4.63
N LEU A 23 -1.26 -3.20 4.44
CA LEU A 23 -0.76 -2.83 3.11
C LEU A 23 -0.22 -4.06 2.36
N LEU A 24 0.58 -4.91 3.03
CA LEU A 24 1.12 -6.12 2.41
C LEU A 24 -0.01 -7.07 1.97
N SER A 25 -1.02 -7.28 2.82
CA SER A 25 -2.20 -8.07 2.48
C SER A 25 -2.94 -7.50 1.26
N PHE A 26 -3.12 -6.18 1.22
CA PHE A 26 -3.79 -5.51 0.10
C PHE A 26 -3.06 -5.73 -1.24
N PHE A 27 -1.72 -5.69 -1.25
CA PHE A 27 -0.91 -5.83 -2.46
C PHE A 27 -0.52 -7.27 -2.82
N THR A 28 -0.85 -8.28 -2.00
CA THR A 28 -0.37 -9.67 -2.19
C THR A 28 -0.76 -10.25 -3.56
N ASP A 29 -1.96 -9.97 -4.06
CA ASP A 29 -2.46 -10.48 -5.35
C ASP A 29 -2.80 -9.37 -6.35
N ARG A 30 -2.23 -8.17 -6.17
CA ARG A 30 -2.54 -7.00 -7.03
C ARG A 30 -1.32 -6.53 -7.80
N ASP A 31 -1.54 -6.09 -9.04
CA ASP A 31 -0.52 -5.39 -9.81
C ASP A 31 -0.17 -4.04 -9.14
N ALA A 32 1.01 -3.98 -8.55
CA ALA A 32 1.52 -2.81 -7.83
C ALA A 32 2.45 -1.92 -8.68
N SER A 33 2.68 -2.25 -9.96
CA SER A 33 3.67 -1.56 -10.82
C SER A 33 3.45 -0.04 -10.92
N LYS A 34 2.18 0.39 -11.01
CA LYS A 34 1.81 1.81 -11.04
C LYS A 34 2.10 2.52 -9.72
N VAL A 35 1.88 1.83 -8.59
CA VAL A 35 2.13 2.37 -7.25
C VAL A 35 3.64 2.50 -7.03
N GLU A 36 4.40 1.48 -7.38
CA GLU A 36 5.87 1.51 -7.33
C GLU A 36 6.46 2.67 -8.16
N ALA A 37 5.95 2.87 -9.39
CA ALA A 37 6.38 3.96 -10.26
C ALA A 37 6.07 5.36 -9.69
N VAL A 38 5.03 5.50 -8.85
CA VAL A 38 4.72 6.75 -8.14
C VAL A 38 5.60 6.90 -6.90
N LEU A 39 5.73 5.85 -6.08
CA LEU A 39 6.53 5.86 -4.86
C LEU A 39 8.02 6.13 -5.13
N SER A 40 8.57 5.64 -6.24
CA SER A 40 9.95 5.91 -6.64
C SER A 40 10.25 7.39 -6.93
N LYS A 41 9.22 8.20 -7.20
CA LYS A 41 9.33 9.64 -7.43
C LYS A 41 9.17 10.47 -6.16
N ILE A 42 8.70 9.86 -5.08
CA ILE A 42 8.48 10.53 -3.79
C ILE A 42 9.71 10.29 -2.92
N THR A 43 10.39 11.36 -2.52
CA THR A 43 11.63 11.26 -1.73
C THR A 43 11.38 11.26 -0.22
N LYS A 44 10.22 11.77 0.23
CA LYS A 44 9.87 11.84 1.66
C LYS A 44 8.96 10.68 2.06
N ASP A 45 9.35 9.95 3.08
CA ASP A 45 8.61 8.76 3.52
C ASP A 45 7.22 9.09 4.08
N GLU A 46 7.05 10.23 4.75
CA GLU A 46 5.74 10.72 5.20
C GLU A 46 4.74 10.83 4.03
N ILE A 47 5.20 11.30 2.86
CA ILE A 47 4.37 11.45 1.67
C ILE A 47 4.06 10.08 1.03
N LYS A 48 5.03 9.15 1.03
CA LYS A 48 4.80 7.77 0.58
C LYS A 48 3.74 7.08 1.43
N THR A 49 3.85 7.22 2.74
CA THR A 49 2.88 6.71 3.72
C THR A 49 1.48 7.28 3.49
N GLU A 50 1.34 8.61 3.34
CA GLU A 50 0.04 9.23 3.07
C GLU A 50 -0.56 8.77 1.73
N TYR A 51 0.28 8.67 0.68
CA TYR A 51 -0.14 8.19 -0.63
C TYR A 51 -0.69 6.76 -0.55
N LEU A 52 0.01 5.86 0.14
CA LEU A 52 -0.41 4.47 0.31
C LEU A 52 -1.75 4.35 1.06
N ARG A 53 -1.92 5.11 2.15
CA ARG A 53 -3.19 5.15 2.89
C ARG A 53 -4.36 5.57 1.99
N LYS A 54 -4.20 6.68 1.24
CA LYS A 54 -5.23 7.16 0.30
C LYS A 54 -5.49 6.18 -0.85
N TYR A 55 -4.43 5.54 -1.36
CA TYR A 55 -4.54 4.56 -2.43
C TYR A 55 -5.37 3.36 -1.98
N VAL A 56 -5.08 2.80 -0.80
CA VAL A 56 -5.85 1.69 -0.24
C VAL A 56 -7.27 2.12 0.13
N GLU A 57 -7.50 3.31 0.68
CA GLU A 57 -8.85 3.82 0.92
C GLU A 57 -9.68 3.90 -0.38
N SER A 58 -9.05 4.34 -1.48
CA SER A 58 -9.70 4.49 -2.78
C SER A 58 -9.92 3.16 -3.52
N ASN A 59 -9.06 2.15 -3.30
CA ASN A 59 -9.04 0.90 -4.05
C ASN A 59 -9.35 -0.35 -3.21
N GLY A 60 -9.49 -0.19 -1.91
CA GLY A 60 -9.66 -1.23 -0.88
C GLY A 60 -11.06 -1.32 -0.33
N LYS A 61 -12.08 -0.80 -1.02
CA LYS A 61 -13.46 -1.15 -0.71
C LYS A 61 -13.76 -2.60 -1.10
N PRO A 62 -14.14 -3.47 -0.14
CA PRO A 62 -15.19 -4.46 -0.36
C PRO A 62 -16.54 -3.93 0.15
N LEU A 63 -17.61 -4.47 -0.45
CA LEU A 63 -19.04 -4.17 -0.33
C LEU A 63 -19.59 -4.11 1.12
N ALA A 64 -19.29 -3.08 1.91
CA ALA A 64 -20.04 -2.76 3.13
C ALA A 64 -21.16 -1.72 2.86
N SER A 65 -21.76 -1.78 1.67
CA SER A 65 -23.03 -1.11 1.38
C SER A 65 -23.95 -2.13 0.72
N ASN A 66 -24.28 -3.17 1.49
CA ASN A 66 -25.47 -4.03 1.35
C ASN A 66 -25.36 -5.17 2.38
N TRP A 67 -25.38 -4.82 3.66
CA TRP A 67 -25.95 -5.71 4.67
C TRP A 67 -27.26 -5.05 5.07
N SER A 68 -28.33 -5.68 4.59
CA SER A 68 -29.77 -5.54 4.86
C SER A 68 -30.19 -4.61 5.98
#